data_AF-A0A8S0QKF9-F1
#
_entry.id   AF-A0A8S0QKF9-F1
#
_cell.length_a   1.000
_cell.length_b   1.000
_cell.length_c   1.000
_cell.angle_alpha   90.00
_cell.angle_beta   90.00
_cell.angle_gamma   90.00
#
_symmetry.space_group_name_H-M   'P 1'
#
loop_
_entity.id
_entity.type
_entity.pdbx_description
1 polymer ?
#
loop_
_entity_poly.entity_id
_entity_poly.type
_entity_poly.pdbx_seq_one_letter_code
_entity_poly.pdbx_strand_id
1 'polypeptide(L)'
;MYLSNTLASNLVYFPTILCNSRQFNRTTINHSLQYVSFDSRQEPHPLNSSTFDDLIQSGAAFASPFLPNDPVLDRIDQEILERNPGKPVAGGWCLGESENEKCTVWGDADVLKPGPGAKRLEKCLVKLLSNETIRSHQCVDV
;
A
#
# COMPACT_ATOMS: atom_id res chain seq x y z
N MET A 1 -10.95 29.73 6.23
CA MET A 1 -9.88 28.77 5.86
C MET A 1 -9.67 28.86 4.35
N TYR A 2 -8.43 29.04 3.88
CA TYR A 2 -8.12 29.27 2.45
C TYR A 2 -8.57 28.11 1.53
N LEU A 3 -8.45 26.86 2.00
CA LEU A 3 -8.73 25.65 1.20
C LEU A 3 -10.16 25.10 1.34
N SER A 4 -11.04 25.75 2.13
CA SER A 4 -12.40 25.24 2.36
C SER A 4 -13.31 25.29 1.12
N ASN A 5 -13.02 26.17 0.16
CA ASN A 5 -13.78 26.34 -1.08
C ASN A 5 -12.95 26.05 -2.34
N THR A 6 -11.91 25.23 -2.21
CA THR A 6 -11.03 24.84 -3.33
C THR A 6 -11.41 23.45 -3.83
N LEU A 7 -11.50 23.29 -5.16
CA LEU A 7 -11.70 21.99 -5.80
C LEU A 7 -10.58 21.02 -5.37
N ALA A 8 -10.92 19.79 -5.00
CA ALA A 8 -9.98 18.74 -4.62
C ALA A 8 -8.96 19.19 -3.54
N SER A 9 -9.44 19.94 -2.54
CA SER A 9 -8.63 20.48 -1.45
C SER A 9 -7.81 19.41 -0.71
N ASN A 10 -8.29 18.16 -0.66
CA ASN A 10 -7.56 17.02 -0.10
C ASN A 10 -6.23 16.71 -0.81
N LEU A 11 -6.09 17.04 -2.10
CA LEU A 11 -4.86 16.81 -2.87
C LEU A 11 -3.77 17.82 -2.51
N VAL A 12 -4.14 19.02 -2.04
CA VAL A 12 -3.20 20.13 -1.81
C VAL A 12 -3.03 20.47 -0.33
N TYR A 13 -4.03 20.20 0.50
CA TYR A 13 -4.05 20.60 1.92
C TYR A 13 -2.89 19.98 2.70
N PHE A 14 -2.81 18.65 2.75
CA PHE A 14 -1.78 17.97 3.55
C PHE A 14 -0.37 18.23 3.02
N PRO A 15 -0.07 18.12 1.71
CA PRO A 15 1.27 18.43 1.21
C PRO A 15 1.71 19.86 1.54
N THR A 16 0.81 20.84 1.42
CA THR A 16 1.11 22.25 1.73
C THR A 16 1.49 22.42 3.20
N ILE A 17 0.68 21.88 4.12
CA ILE A 17 0.92 22.02 5.56
C ILE A 17 2.19 21.27 5.99
N LEU A 18 2.39 20.04 5.48
CA LEU A 18 3.55 19.23 5.83
C LEU A 18 4.86 19.86 5.35
N CYS A 19 4.91 20.36 4.11
CA CYS A 19 6.12 20.98 3.58
C CYS A 19 6.46 22.36 4.16
N ASN A 20 5.46 23.10 4.65
CA ASN A 20 5.68 24.41 5.27
C ASN A 20 5.79 24.35 6.81
N SER A 21 5.72 23.15 7.40
CA SER A 21 5.93 22.96 8.83
C SER A 21 7.38 22.60 9.11
N ARG A 22 8.04 23.39 9.98
CA ARG A 22 9.43 23.12 10.43
C ARG A 22 9.60 21.74 11.06
N GLN A 23 8.53 21.16 11.61
CA GLN A 23 8.57 19.83 12.23
C GLN A 23 8.58 18.71 11.19
N PHE A 24 7.93 18.91 10.03
CA PHE A 24 7.64 17.82 9.09
C PHE A 24 8.33 17.94 7.73
N ASN A 25 8.79 19.13 7.34
CA ASN A 25 9.37 19.37 6.02
C ASN A 25 10.53 18.42 5.66
N ARG A 26 11.31 17.98 6.66
CA ARG A 26 12.43 17.05 6.51
C ARG A 26 12.08 15.59 6.79
N THR A 27 10.90 15.29 7.29
CA THR A 27 10.46 13.92 7.59
C THR A 27 9.41 13.41 6.60
N THR A 28 8.81 14.30 5.82
CA THR A 28 7.86 13.94 4.77
C THR A 28 8.58 13.31 3.57
N ILE A 29 8.03 12.21 3.07
CA ILE A 29 8.46 11.51 1.87
C ILE A 29 7.33 11.57 0.85
N ASN A 30 7.64 11.99 -0.38
CA ASN A 30 6.69 12.11 -1.48
C ASN A 30 6.33 10.74 -2.08
N HIS A 31 5.66 9.90 -1.29
CA HIS A 31 5.19 8.59 -1.73
C HIS A 31 3.99 8.13 -0.87
N SER A 32 2.87 7.78 -1.50
CA SER A 32 1.64 7.37 -0.81
C SER A 32 1.60 5.89 -0.41
N LEU A 33 2.58 5.08 -0.85
CA LEU A 33 2.59 3.62 -0.71
C LEU A 33 1.39 2.93 -1.36
N GLN A 34 0.75 3.62 -2.30
CA GLN A 34 -0.42 3.15 -3.03
C GLN A 34 -0.08 3.02 -4.52
N TYR A 35 -0.35 1.85 -5.09
CA TYR A 35 -0.27 1.64 -6.53
C TYR A 35 -1.58 2.09 -7.21
N VAL A 36 -1.45 2.93 -8.22
CA VAL A 36 -2.55 3.39 -9.07
C VAL A 36 -2.07 3.29 -10.51
N SER A 37 -2.86 2.62 -11.36
CA SER A 37 -2.63 2.61 -12.80
C SER A 37 -3.33 3.81 -13.43
N PHE A 38 -2.66 4.47 -14.37
CA PHE A 38 -3.19 5.64 -15.08
C PHE A 38 -3.30 5.34 -16.57
N ASP A 39 -4.37 5.82 -17.18
CA ASP A 39 -4.53 5.75 -18.62
C ASP A 39 -3.77 6.89 -19.35
N SER A 40 -3.92 6.96 -20.68
CA SER A 40 -3.27 7.99 -21.50
C SER A 40 -3.77 9.42 -21.23
N ARG A 41 -4.87 9.59 -20.48
CA ARG A 41 -5.44 10.88 -20.07
C ARG A 41 -5.08 11.24 -18.63
N GLN A 42 -4.23 10.44 -17.99
CA GLN A 42 -3.85 10.60 -16.58
C GLN A 42 -5.02 10.37 -15.61
N GLU A 43 -6.04 9.62 -16.04
CA GLU A 43 -7.15 9.23 -15.17
C GLU A 43 -6.87 7.87 -14.52
N PRO A 44 -7.19 7.69 -13.22
CA PRO A 44 -7.06 6.39 -12.56
C PRO A 44 -7.86 5.31 -13.28
N HIS A 45 -7.17 4.30 -13.80
CA HIS A 45 -7.78 3.16 -14.47
C HIS A 45 -8.01 2.02 -13.47
N PRO A 46 -9.18 1.35 -13.48
CA PRO A 46 -9.41 0.21 -12.61
C PRO A 46 -8.40 -0.92 -12.83
N LEU A 47 -7.83 -1.38 -11.73
CA LEU A 47 -6.89 -2.49 -11.69
C LEU A 47 -7.61 -3.79 -12.00
N ASN A 48 -6.98 -4.60 -12.83
CA ASN A 48 -7.46 -5.89 -13.28
C ASN A 48 -6.28 -6.87 -13.42
N SER A 49 -6.56 -8.10 -13.86
CA SER A 49 -5.55 -9.17 -13.96
C SER A 49 -4.34 -8.85 -14.83
N SER A 50 -4.43 -7.93 -15.81
CA SER A 50 -3.27 -7.55 -16.64
C SER A 50 -2.26 -6.67 -15.88
N THR A 51 -2.75 -5.85 -14.95
CA THR A 51 -1.92 -4.95 -14.12
C THR A 51 -1.41 -5.60 -12.83
N PHE A 52 -1.77 -6.86 -12.59
CA PHE A 52 -1.47 -7.54 -11.32
C PHE A 52 0.03 -7.68 -11.08
N ASP A 53 0.81 -8.05 -12.08
CA ASP A 53 2.25 -8.26 -11.89
C ASP A 53 2.96 -6.93 -11.57
N ASP A 54 2.57 -5.84 -12.23
CA ASP A 54 3.07 -4.49 -11.96
C ASP A 54 2.70 -4.03 -10.54
N LEU A 55 1.46 -4.30 -10.13
CA LEU A 55 0.99 -4.07 -8.77
C LEU A 55 1.91 -4.77 -7.75
N ILE A 56 2.20 -6.06 -7.93
CA ILE A 56 3.05 -6.82 -7.02
C ILE A 56 4.50 -6.31 -7.03
N GLN A 57 5.03 -6.01 -8.22
CA GLN A 57 6.40 -5.50 -8.39
C GLN A 57 6.61 -4.11 -7.79
N SER A 58 5.56 -3.28 -7.72
CA SER A 58 5.63 -1.94 -7.13
C SER A 58 6.08 -1.95 -5.66
N GLY A 59 5.77 -3.03 -4.93
CA GLY A 59 6.00 -3.14 -3.49
C GLY A 59 5.15 -2.19 -2.65
N ALA A 60 4.14 -1.55 -3.25
CA ALA A 60 3.16 -0.71 -2.56
C ALA A 60 2.34 -1.54 -1.55
N ALA A 61 1.95 -0.91 -0.44
CA ALA A 61 1.12 -1.54 0.58
C ALA A 61 -0.36 -1.57 0.18
N PHE A 62 -0.80 -0.58 -0.60
CA PHE A 62 -2.18 -0.40 -1.03
C PHE A 62 -2.29 -0.31 -2.54
N ALA A 63 -3.51 -0.49 -3.05
CA ALA A 63 -3.79 -0.35 -4.48
C ALA A 63 -5.24 0.03 -4.74
N SER A 64 -5.48 0.79 -5.80
CA SER A 64 -6.82 1.21 -6.21
C SER A 64 -6.84 1.86 -7.60
N PRO A 65 -8.02 2.03 -8.23
CA PRO A 65 -9.31 1.44 -7.83
C PRO A 65 -9.44 0.00 -8.33
N PHE A 66 -10.24 -0.80 -7.64
CA PHE A 66 -10.67 -2.12 -8.13
C PHE A 66 -12.16 -2.04 -8.47
N LEU A 67 -12.58 -2.72 -9.55
CA LEU A 67 -14.01 -2.88 -9.80
C LEU A 67 -14.61 -3.91 -8.82
N PRO A 68 -15.87 -3.73 -8.39
CA PRO A 68 -16.56 -4.75 -7.60
C PRO A 68 -16.59 -6.09 -8.35
N ASN A 69 -16.25 -7.17 -7.65
CA ASN A 69 -16.22 -8.54 -8.19
C ASN A 69 -15.26 -8.74 -9.39
N ASP A 70 -14.24 -7.89 -9.53
CA ASP A 70 -13.21 -8.12 -10.55
C ASP A 70 -12.40 -9.40 -10.20
N PRO A 71 -12.14 -10.29 -11.18
CA PRO A 71 -11.37 -11.52 -10.95
C PRO A 71 -9.96 -11.31 -10.37
N VAL A 72 -9.39 -10.10 -10.49
CA VAL A 72 -8.10 -9.77 -9.86
C VAL A 72 -8.17 -9.88 -8.34
N LEU A 73 -9.34 -9.65 -7.73
CA LEU A 73 -9.53 -9.78 -6.28
C LEU A 73 -9.39 -11.24 -5.83
N ASP A 74 -9.93 -12.18 -6.60
CA ASP A 74 -9.74 -13.62 -6.36
C ASP A 74 -8.26 -14.02 -6.54
N ARG A 75 -7.59 -13.42 -7.52
CA ARG A 75 -6.15 -13.63 -7.75
C ARG A 75 -5.31 -13.11 -6.56
N ILE A 76 -5.66 -11.96 -5.99
CA ILE A 76 -5.01 -11.43 -4.77
C ILE A 76 -5.24 -12.39 -3.58
N ASP A 77 -6.47 -12.87 -3.40
CA ASP A 77 -6.81 -13.80 -2.33
C ASP A 77 -5.98 -15.09 -2.40
N GLN A 78 -5.83 -15.64 -3.60
CA GLN A 78 -5.12 -16.91 -3.82
C GLN A 78 -3.60 -16.74 -3.80
N GLU A 79 -3.04 -15.78 -4.55
CA GLU A 79 -1.60 -15.68 -4.77
C GLU A 79 -0.87 -14.85 -3.71
N ILE A 80 -1.57 -13.89 -3.06
CA ILE A 80 -0.93 -12.96 -2.12
C ILE A 80 -1.32 -13.26 -0.68
N LEU A 81 -2.61 -13.50 -0.44
CA LEU A 81 -3.14 -13.76 0.89
C LEU A 81 -3.17 -15.26 1.22
N GLU A 82 -2.94 -16.11 0.21
CA GLU A 82 -2.92 -17.57 0.32
C GLU A 82 -4.14 -18.12 1.09
N ARG A 83 -5.32 -17.52 0.83
CA ARG A 83 -6.55 -17.86 1.54
C ARG A 83 -7.58 -18.52 0.64
N ASN A 84 -8.32 -19.44 1.24
CA ASN A 84 -9.48 -20.05 0.60
C ASN A 84 -10.72 -19.13 0.71
N PRO A 85 -11.68 -19.24 -0.23
CA PRO A 85 -12.94 -18.50 -0.17
C PRO A 85 -13.65 -18.67 1.18
N GLY A 86 -14.08 -17.55 1.77
CA GLY A 86 -14.78 -17.55 3.06
C GLY A 86 -13.90 -17.86 4.29
N LYS A 87 -12.58 -17.98 4.13
CA LYS A 87 -11.63 -18.13 5.24
C LYS A 87 -10.91 -16.81 5.54
N PRO A 88 -10.51 -16.58 6.81
CA PRO A 88 -9.68 -15.44 7.16
C PRO A 88 -8.29 -15.56 6.53
N VAL A 89 -7.62 -14.42 6.34
CA VAL A 89 -6.19 -14.40 5.98
C VAL A 89 -5.38 -14.92 7.16
N ALA A 90 -4.49 -15.88 6.93
CA ALA A 90 -3.63 -16.39 7.98
C ALA A 90 -2.57 -15.36 8.37
N GLY A 91 -2.47 -15.06 9.67
CA GLY A 91 -1.47 -14.15 10.24
C GLY A 91 -0.58 -14.83 11.28
N GLY A 92 0.24 -14.04 11.99
CA GLY A 92 1.05 -14.54 13.10
C GLY A 92 0.24 -15.13 14.27
N TRP A 93 -1.06 -14.84 14.31
CA TRP A 93 -2.03 -15.36 15.26
C TRP A 93 -2.61 -16.72 14.90
N CYS A 94 -2.31 -17.28 13.72
CA CYS A 94 -2.82 -18.59 13.33
C CYS A 94 -1.88 -19.71 13.76
N LEU A 95 -2.27 -20.50 14.76
CA LEU A 95 -1.43 -21.51 15.41
C LEU A 95 -1.67 -22.96 14.93
N GLY A 96 -2.55 -23.18 13.95
CA GLY A 96 -2.82 -24.51 13.40
C GLY A 96 -1.60 -25.12 12.69
N GLU A 97 -1.32 -26.39 12.93
CA GLU A 97 -0.10 -27.07 12.47
C GLU A 97 -0.16 -27.58 11.01
N SER A 98 -1.36 -27.73 10.44
CA SER A 98 -1.54 -28.25 9.07
C SER A 98 -2.11 -27.20 8.10
N GLU A 99 -1.76 -27.32 6.80
CA GLU A 99 -2.29 -26.48 5.71
C GLU A 99 -3.82 -26.41 5.69
N ASN A 100 -4.49 -27.52 6.08
CA ASN A 100 -5.95 -27.63 6.12
C ASN A 100 -6.58 -27.08 7.40
N GLU A 101 -5.77 -26.81 8.44
CA GLU A 101 -6.20 -26.31 9.75
C GLU A 101 -5.67 -24.90 10.04
N LYS A 102 -5.15 -24.20 9.01
CA LYS A 102 -4.71 -22.81 9.11
C LYS A 102 -5.80 -21.99 9.83
N CYS A 103 -5.46 -21.47 11.01
CA CYS A 103 -6.30 -20.63 11.87
C CYS A 103 -7.50 -21.31 12.58
N THR A 104 -7.49 -22.63 12.81
CA THR A 104 -8.47 -23.27 13.71
C THR A 104 -8.22 -22.90 15.18
N VAL A 105 -6.95 -22.80 15.56
CA VAL A 105 -6.49 -22.30 16.86
C VAL A 105 -6.02 -20.86 16.71
N TRP A 106 -6.60 -19.99 17.54
CA TRP A 106 -6.31 -18.56 17.56
C TRP A 106 -5.32 -18.26 18.67
N GLY A 107 -4.19 -17.69 18.29
CA GLY A 107 -3.18 -17.15 19.18
C GLY A 107 -3.36 -15.65 19.39
N ASP A 108 -2.26 -15.01 19.78
CA ASP A 108 -2.20 -13.57 20.00
C ASP A 108 -2.16 -12.80 18.67
N ALA A 109 -3.12 -11.88 18.49
CA ALA A 109 -3.24 -11.01 17.33
C ALA A 109 -2.09 -9.99 17.20
N ASP A 110 -1.42 -9.68 18.31
CA ASP A 110 -0.33 -8.70 18.35
C ASP A 110 1.00 -9.29 17.85
N VAL A 111 1.08 -10.61 17.70
CA VAL A 111 2.27 -11.28 17.16
C VAL A 111 2.33 -11.09 15.64
N LEU A 112 3.24 -10.23 15.19
CA LEU A 112 3.48 -9.98 13.79
C LEU A 112 4.51 -10.97 13.22
N LYS A 113 4.13 -11.70 12.15
CA LYS A 113 5.03 -12.59 11.40
C LYS A 113 5.17 -12.08 9.96
N PRO A 114 6.31 -11.45 9.60
CA PRO A 114 6.51 -10.91 8.25
C PRO A 114 6.46 -12.00 7.17
N GLY A 115 5.52 -11.86 6.23
CA GLY A 115 5.40 -12.70 5.04
C GLY A 115 6.11 -12.13 3.80
N PRO A 116 5.94 -12.76 2.62
CA PRO A 116 6.49 -12.25 1.36
C PRO A 116 6.08 -10.80 1.03
N GLY A 117 4.83 -10.42 1.35
CA GLY A 117 4.35 -9.04 1.17
C GLY A 117 5.10 -8.03 2.03
N ALA A 118 5.40 -8.37 3.29
CA ALA A 118 6.18 -7.52 4.18
C ALA A 118 7.60 -7.28 3.64
N LYS A 119 8.24 -8.31 3.05
CA LYS A 119 9.56 -8.18 2.40
C LYS A 119 9.51 -7.27 1.17
N ARG A 120 8.44 -7.31 0.37
CA ARG A 120 8.26 -6.40 -0.77
C ARG A 120 8.12 -4.94 -0.30
N LEU A 121 7.32 -4.72 0.74
CA LEU A 121 7.17 -3.39 1.34
C LEU A 121 8.48 -2.88 1.94
N GLU A 122 9.21 -3.71 2.68
CA GLU A 122 10.53 -3.39 3.22
C GLU A 122 11.47 -2.93 2.10
N LYS A 123 11.57 -3.69 1.01
CA LYS A 123 12.39 -3.32 -0.15
C LYS A 123 11.96 -1.97 -0.75
N CYS A 124 10.66 -1.71 -0.84
CA CYS A 124 10.13 -0.42 -1.31
C CYS A 124 10.56 0.72 -0.38
N LEU A 125 10.39 0.56 0.93
CA LEU A 125 10.76 1.55 1.94
C LEU A 125 12.26 1.82 1.97
N VAL A 126 13.09 0.78 1.94
CA VAL A 126 14.56 0.92 1.90
C VAL A 126 14.99 1.70 0.65
N LYS A 127 14.36 1.48 -0.50
CA LYS A 127 14.63 2.23 -1.72
C LYS A 127 14.19 3.70 -1.63
N LEU A 128 13.04 3.98 -1.03
CA LEU A 128 12.51 5.34 -0.85
C LEU A 128 13.33 6.16 0.16
N LEU A 129 13.88 5.49 1.17
CA LEU A 129 14.63 6.10 2.26
C LEU A 129 16.15 6.06 2.05
N SER A 130 16.64 5.58 0.90
CA SER A 130 18.07 5.56 0.61
C SER A 130 18.60 6.98 0.44
N ASN A 131 19.86 7.21 0.83
CA ASN A 131 20.46 8.55 0.77
C ASN A 131 20.46 9.16 -0.65
N GLU A 132 20.46 8.32 -1.68
CA GLU A 132 20.46 8.71 -3.09
C GLU A 132 19.10 9.26 -3.53
N THR A 133 18.00 8.74 -2.97
CA THR A 133 16.63 9.07 -3.39
C THR A 133 15.94 10.01 -2.41
N ILE A 134 16.26 9.97 -1.11
CA ILE A 134 15.49 10.67 -0.09
C ILE A 134 15.41 12.19 -0.33
N ARG A 135 16.51 12.78 -0.83
CA ARG A 135 16.58 14.23 -1.11
C ARG A 135 15.61 14.67 -2.21
N SER A 136 15.32 13.81 -3.20
CA SER A 136 14.35 14.13 -4.25
C SER A 136 12.89 13.88 -3.83
N HIS A 137 12.68 13.18 -2.71
CA HIS A 137 11.36 12.88 -2.18
C HIS A 137 10.98 13.76 -0.98
N GLN A 138 11.90 14.59 -0.48
CA GLN A 138 11.63 15.56 0.59
C GLN A 138 11.12 16.89 0.02
N CYS A 139 10.50 17.69 0.88
CA CYS A 139 10.06 19.02 0.54
C CYS A 139 11.28 19.91 0.19
N VAL A 140 11.10 20.83 -0.75
CA VAL A 140 12.14 21.81 -1.10
C VAL A 140 12.28 22.80 0.04
N ASP A 141 13.52 23.04 0.51
CA ASP A 141 13.81 24.13 1.43
C ASP A 141 13.57 25.46 0.69
N VAL A 142 12.58 26.24 1.16
CA VAL A 142 12.29 27.61 0.66
C VAL A 142 13.05 28.64 1.48
#